data_AF-A0A4Q1JN32-F1
#
_entry.id   AF-A0A4Q1JN32-F1
#
_cell.length_a   1.000
_cell.length_b   1.000
_cell.length_c   1.000
_cell.angle_alpha   90.00
_cell.angle_beta   90.00
_cell.angle_gamma   90.00
#
_symmetry.space_group_name_H-M   'P 1'
#
loop_
_entity.id
_entity.type
_entity.pdbx_description
1 polymer ?
#
loop_
_entity_poly.entity_id
_entity_poly.type
_entity_poly.pdbx_seq_one_letter_code
_entity_poly.pdbx_strand_id
1 'polypeptide(L)'
;MSKIRSILYTLSTISIIVGALFILQDNVYGLLILGLGLVLNIVYRTLNLDSNKLRSFQFSELLKFGSVLFMLIACLSFVLELEQKFNLLIVSILIDLLVNMKEISFKKQTK
;
A
#
# COMPACT_ATOMS: atom_id res chain seq x y z
N MET A 1 -5.96 -8.83 18.22
CA MET A 1 -5.11 -8.44 17.06
C MET A 1 -5.87 -8.02 15.79
N SER A 2 -7.15 -8.37 15.56
CA SER A 2 -7.89 -7.93 14.36
C SER A 2 -8.25 -6.44 14.36
N LYS A 3 -8.69 -5.89 15.50
CA LYS A 3 -9.12 -4.48 15.61
C LYS A 3 -8.00 -3.49 15.29
N ILE A 4 -6.79 -3.69 15.84
CA ILE A 4 -5.63 -2.83 15.59
C ILE A 4 -5.25 -2.85 14.10
N ARG A 5 -5.25 -4.04 13.47
CA ARG A 5 -4.98 -4.16 12.03
C ARG A 5 -5.99 -3.43 11.17
N SER A 6 -7.28 -3.51 11.52
CA SER A 6 -8.33 -2.78 10.80
C SER A 6 -8.16 -1.27 10.94
N ILE A 7 -7.85 -0.78 12.14
CA ILE A 7 -7.60 0.65 12.40
C ILE A 7 -6.39 1.13 11.61
N LEU A 8 -5.30 0.35 11.62
CA LEU A 8 -4.07 0.68 10.89
C LEU A 8 -4.31 0.79 9.38
N TYR A 9 -5.07 -0.14 8.82
CA TYR A 9 -5.46 -0.12 7.40
C TYR A 9 -6.33 1.10 7.07
N THR A 10 -7.34 1.40 7.89
CA THR A 10 -8.21 2.56 7.69
C THR A 10 -7.43 3.87 7.79
N LEU A 11 -6.57 4.03 8.80
CA LEU A 11 -5.73 5.22 8.96
C LEU A 11 -4.76 5.39 7.80
N SER A 12 -4.11 4.32 7.36
CA SER A 12 -3.23 4.34 6.19
C SER A 12 -3.99 4.80 4.95
N THR A 13 -5.15 4.21 4.68
CA THR A 13 -5.95 4.51 3.49
C THR A 13 -6.44 5.96 3.49
N ILE A 14 -6.96 6.44 4.62
CA ILE A 14 -7.39 7.85 4.77
C ILE A 14 -6.21 8.80 4.55
N SER A 15 -5.05 8.50 5.15
CA SER A 15 -3.86 9.34 5.03
C SER A 15 -3.36 9.39 3.59
N ILE A 16 -3.40 8.28 2.85
CA ILE A 16 -3.03 8.27 1.42
C ILE A 16 -3.99 9.14 0.60
N ILE A 17 -5.31 9.01 0.83
CA ILE A 17 -6.33 9.80 0.11
C ILE A 17 -6.18 11.30 0.42
N VAL A 18 -6.09 11.65 1.71
CA VAL A 18 -5.93 13.05 2.15
C VAL A 18 -4.60 13.63 1.65
N GLY A 19 -3.50 12.88 1.74
CA GLY A 19 -2.20 13.28 1.23
C GLY A 19 -2.22 13.55 -0.28
N ALA A 20 -2.87 12.67 -1.05
CA ALA A 20 -3.04 12.84 -2.49
C ALA A 20 -3.87 14.09 -2.83
N LEU A 21 -4.96 14.36 -2.09
CA LEU A 21 -5.75 15.57 -2.26
C LEU A 21 -4.96 16.85 -1.99
N PHE A 22 -4.10 16.85 -0.97
CA PHE A 22 -3.25 18.00 -0.64
C PHE A 22 -2.17 18.24 -1.71
N ILE A 23 -1.63 17.17 -2.30
CA ILE A 23 -0.69 17.29 -3.43
C ILE A 23 -1.37 17.94 -4.63
N LEU A 24 -2.64 17.60 -4.93
CA LEU A 24 -3.40 18.24 -6.01
C LEU A 24 -3.68 19.73 -5.76
N GLN A 25 -3.58 20.17 -4.50
CA GLN A 25 -3.73 21.57 -4.10
C GLN A 25 -2.39 22.30 -3.95
N ASP A 26 -1.28 21.72 -4.45
CA ASP A 26 0.09 22.24 -4.30
C ASP A 26 0.49 22.53 -2.84
N ASN A 27 -0.10 21.80 -1.90
CA ASN A 27 0.21 21.97 -0.49
C ASN A 27 1.38 21.06 -0.07
N VAL A 28 2.46 21.68 0.43
CA VAL A 28 3.69 21.02 0.88
C VAL A 28 3.43 19.95 1.95
N TYR A 29 2.39 20.12 2.78
CA TYR A 29 2.01 19.12 3.79
C TYR A 29 1.46 17.82 3.17
N GLY A 30 1.01 17.85 1.91
CA GLY A 30 0.46 16.67 1.23
C GLY A 30 1.49 15.55 1.09
N LEU A 31 2.74 15.90 0.82
CA LEU A 31 3.82 14.92 0.65
C LEU A 31 4.16 14.22 1.98
N LEU A 32 4.12 14.95 3.09
CA LEU A 32 4.32 14.40 4.43
C LEU A 32 3.19 13.45 4.82
N ILE A 33 1.93 13.87 4.64
CA ILE A 33 0.74 13.06 4.97
C ILE A 33 0.70 11.79 4.09
N LEU A 34 1.01 11.93 2.81
CA LEU A 34 1.09 10.81 1.87
C LEU A 34 2.19 9.83 2.29
N GLY A 35 3.40 10.32 2.59
CA GLY A 35 4.50 9.49 3.07
C GLY A 35 4.14 8.71 4.34
N LEU A 36 3.49 9.36 5.30
CA LEU A 36 3.00 8.74 6.53
C LEU A 36 1.97 7.63 6.24
N GLY A 37 1.03 7.91 5.33
CA GLY A 37 0.02 6.93 4.89
C GLY A 37 0.63 5.70 4.23
N LEU A 38 1.64 5.88 3.36
CA LEU A 38 2.35 4.80 2.69
C LEU A 38 3.16 3.95 3.67
N VAL A 39 3.87 4.59 4.61
CA VAL A 39 4.61 3.87 5.68
C VAL A 39 3.66 3.02 6.50
N LEU A 40 2.51 3.58 6.92
CA LEU A 40 1.48 2.83 7.63
C LEU A 40 0.95 1.65 6.80
N ASN A 41 0.82 1.80 5.47
CA ASN A 41 0.36 0.73 4.59
C ASN A 41 1.37 -0.41 4.52
N ILE A 42 2.66 -0.06 4.38
CA ILE A 42 3.77 -1.02 4.35
C ILE A 42 3.82 -1.81 5.66
N VAL A 43 3.70 -1.14 6.80
CA VAL A 43 3.66 -1.80 8.12
C VAL A 43 2.45 -2.74 8.21
N TYR A 44 1.26 -2.27 7.82
CA TYR A 44 0.05 -3.09 7.80
C TYR A 44 0.23 -4.36 6.94
N ARG A 45 0.72 -4.20 5.71
CA ARG A 45 0.96 -5.30 4.77
C ARG A 45 1.97 -6.30 5.32
N THR A 46 3.06 -5.81 5.88
CA THR A 46 4.13 -6.66 6.44
C THR A 46 3.62 -7.47 7.64
N LEU A 47 2.77 -6.88 8.48
CA LEU A 47 2.13 -7.58 9.61
C LEU A 47 1.06 -8.60 9.19
N ASN A 48 0.53 -8.49 7.97
CA ASN A 48 -0.51 -9.38 7.44
C ASN A 48 0.02 -10.39 6.42
N LEU A 49 1.32 -10.34 6.12
CA LEU A 49 2.02 -11.31 5.27
C LEU A 49 2.19 -12.62 6.03
N ASP A 50 1.73 -13.71 5.43
CA ASP A 50 1.85 -15.04 6.02
C ASP A 50 3.18 -15.67 5.57
N SER A 51 4.20 -15.55 6.41
CA SER A 51 5.56 -16.02 6.13
C SER A 51 5.64 -17.53 5.83
N ASN A 52 4.71 -18.32 6.36
CA ASN A 52 4.62 -19.75 6.04
C ASN A 52 4.13 -19.99 4.60
N LYS A 53 3.19 -19.17 4.12
CA LYS A 53 2.68 -19.24 2.73
C LYS A 53 3.64 -18.61 1.72
N LEU A 54 4.45 -17.66 2.14
CA LEU A 54 5.55 -17.11 1.33
C LEU A 54 6.60 -18.20 1.07
N ARG A 55 6.93 -19.00 2.09
CA ARG A 55 7.89 -20.11 1.98
C ARG A 55 7.39 -21.25 1.08
N SER A 56 6.07 -21.43 0.97
CA SER A 56 5.46 -22.38 0.03
C SER A 56 5.23 -21.80 -1.37
N PHE A 57 5.80 -20.63 -1.68
CA PHE A 57 5.71 -19.97 -3.00
C PHE A 57 4.28 -19.81 -3.52
N GLN A 58 3.31 -19.57 -2.63
CA GLN A 58 1.96 -19.26 -3.09
C GLN A 58 1.98 -17.94 -3.86
N PHE A 59 1.57 -18.00 -5.13
CA PHE A 59 1.61 -16.88 -6.07
C PHE A 59 0.92 -15.62 -5.53
N SER A 60 -0.13 -15.78 -4.72
CA SER A 60 -0.84 -14.68 -4.07
C SER A 60 0.02 -13.93 -3.04
N GLU A 61 0.80 -14.62 -2.20
CA GLU A 61 1.69 -13.98 -1.23
C GLU A 61 2.91 -13.34 -1.90
N LEU A 62 3.39 -13.96 -2.99
CA LEU A 62 4.48 -13.41 -3.79
C LEU A 62 4.08 -12.08 -4.46
N LEU A 63 2.85 -11.99 -4.96
CA LEU A 63 2.27 -10.73 -5.47
C LEU A 63 2.12 -9.66 -4.40
N LYS A 64 1.70 -10.02 -3.18
CA LYS A 64 1.62 -9.07 -2.04
C LYS A 64 2.98 -8.56 -1.63
N PHE A 65 3.96 -9.46 -1.55
CA PHE A 65 5.32 -9.06 -1.24
C PHE A 65 5.90 -8.14 -2.33
N GLY A 66 5.64 -8.47 -3.60
CA GLY A 66 5.98 -7.62 -4.74
C GLY A 66 5.32 -6.23 -4.68
N SER A 67 4.04 -6.14 -4.29
CA SER A 67 3.36 -4.85 -4.17
C SER A 67 3.96 -3.98 -3.06
N VAL A 68 4.35 -4.59 -1.93
CA VAL A 68 5.06 -3.89 -0.84
C VAL A 68 6.42 -3.37 -1.31
N LEU A 69 7.19 -4.19 -2.02
CA LEU A 69 8.47 -3.77 -2.58
C LEU A 69 8.31 -2.62 -3.58
N PHE A 70 7.32 -2.69 -4.45
CA PHE A 70 7.06 -1.64 -5.43
C PHE A 70 6.67 -0.31 -4.75
N MET A 71 5.90 -0.39 -3.67
CA MET A 71 5.53 0.77 -2.86
C MET A 71 6.72 1.39 -2.13
N LEU A 72 7.66 0.56 -1.65
CA LEU A 72 8.94 1.04 -1.09
C LEU A 72 9.77 1.78 -2.15
N ILE A 73 9.84 1.25 -3.38
CA ILE A 73 10.54 1.89 -4.49
C ILE A 73 9.87 3.23 -4.85
N ALA A 74 8.54 3.29 -4.86
CA ALA A 74 7.80 4.54 -5.06
C ALA A 74 8.10 5.56 -3.96
N CYS A 75 8.13 5.16 -2.69
CA CYS A 75 8.54 6.03 -1.58
C CYS A 75 10.00 6.52 -1.74
N LEU A 76 10.92 5.65 -2.12
CA LEU A 76 12.33 6.00 -2.38
C LEU A 76 12.45 6.99 -3.55
N SER A 77 11.65 6.83 -4.60
CA SER A 77 11.59 7.76 -5.73
C SER A 77 11.19 9.18 -5.31
N PHE A 78 10.39 9.32 -4.24
CA PHE A 78 10.06 10.63 -3.66
C PHE A 78 11.23 11.25 -2.91
N VAL A 79 11.97 10.44 -2.14
CA VAL A 79 13.17 10.88 -1.40
C VAL A 79 14.29 11.28 -2.36
N LEU A 80 14.45 10.56 -3.46
CA LEU A 80 15.44 10.83 -4.50
C LEU A 80 15.01 11.90 -5.51
N GLU A 81 13.84 12.53 -5.29
CA GLU A 81 13.26 13.57 -6.15
C GLU A 81 13.21 13.24 -7.65
N LEU A 82 13.00 11.97 -8.00
CA LEU A 82 12.95 11.55 -9.41
C LEU A 82 11.78 12.22 -10.16
N GLU A 83 12.00 12.55 -11.43
CA GLU A 83 11.00 13.24 -12.28
C GLU A 83 9.66 12.49 -12.35
N GLN A 84 9.69 11.15 -12.34
CA GLN A 84 8.51 10.30 -12.48
C GLN A 84 7.93 9.81 -11.14
N LYS A 85 8.30 10.42 -10.01
CA LYS A 85 7.87 9.99 -8.67
C LYS A 85 6.35 9.85 -8.52
N PHE A 86 5.57 10.76 -9.09
CA PHE A 86 4.10 10.72 -9.04
C PHE A 86 3.52 9.59 -9.88
N ASN A 87 4.05 9.35 -11.09
CA ASN A 87 3.60 8.25 -11.94
C ASN A 87 3.88 6.90 -11.27
N LEU A 88 5.07 6.74 -10.68
CA LEU A 88 5.48 5.52 -9.99
C LEU A 88 4.58 5.23 -8.78
N LEU A 89 4.21 6.27 -8.03
CA LEU A 89 3.28 6.19 -6.93
C LEU A 89 1.87 5.77 -7.37
N ILE A 90 1.33 6.39 -8.43
CA ILE A 90 0.01 6.03 -8.96
C ILE A 90 0.00 4.55 -9.38
N VAL A 91 1.02 4.12 -10.13
CA VAL A 91 1.15 2.71 -10.53
C VAL A 91 1.24 1.80 -9.31
N SER A 92 2.00 2.18 -8.28
CA SER A 92 2.09 1.42 -7.03
C SER A 92 0.74 1.27 -6.33
N ILE A 93 -0.06 2.33 -6.26
CA ILE A 93 -1.39 2.30 -5.64
C ILE A 93 -2.34 1.41 -6.45
N LEU A 94 -2.29 1.50 -7.79
CA LEU A 94 -3.10 0.65 -8.67
C LEU A 94 -2.74 -0.83 -8.51
N ILE A 95 -1.45 -1.18 -8.46
CA ILE A 95 -1.01 -2.55 -8.21
C ILE A 95 -1.49 -3.04 -6.84
N ASP A 96 -1.37 -2.21 -5.80
CA ASP A 96 -1.80 -2.56 -4.45
C ASP A 96 -3.32 -2.83 -4.38
N LEU A 97 -4.11 -2.00 -5.06
CA LEU A 97 -5.55 -2.19 -5.22
C LEU A 97 -5.88 -3.48 -5.97
N LEU A 98 -5.21 -3.77 -7.09
CA LEU A 98 -5.44 -4.99 -7.88
C LEU A 98 -5.11 -6.27 -7.08
N VAL A 99 -4.03 -6.25 -6.32
CA VAL A 99 -3.66 -7.35 -5.41
C VAL A 99 -4.73 -7.54 -4.33
N ASN A 100 -5.28 -6.45 -3.79
CA ASN A 100 -6.36 -6.51 -2.79
C ASN A 100 -7.72 -6.90 -3.38
N MET A 101 -8.04 -6.51 -4.61
CA MET A 101 -9.30 -6.90 -5.26
C MET A 101 -9.42 -8.42 -5.40
N LYS A 102 -8.31 -9.13 -5.66
CA LYS A 102 -8.30 -10.60 -5.65
C LYS A 102 -8.68 -11.17 -4.29
N GLU A 103 -8.28 -10.54 -3.19
CA GLU A 103 -8.67 -11.01 -1.84
C GLU A 103 -10.14 -10.75 -1.53
N ILE A 104 -10.69 -9.62 -1.97
CA ILE A 104 -12.11 -9.27 -1.78
C ILE A 104 -13.01 -10.20 -2.60
N SER A 105 -12.63 -10.52 -3.84
CA SER A 105 -13.43 -11.37 -4.73
C SER A 105 -13.40 -12.86 -4.39
N PHE A 106 -12.35 -13.36 -3.70
CA PHE A 106 -12.25 -14.79 -3.34
C PHE A 106 -12.94 -15.15 -2.01
N LYS A 107 -13.49 -14.18 -1.29
CA LYS A 107 -14.46 -14.44 -0.21
C LYS A 107 -15.87 -14.73 -0.78
N LYS A 108 -15.92 -15.46 -1.89
CA LYS A 108 -17.17 -15.96 -2.47
C LYS A 108 -17.60 -17.18 -1.65
N GLN A 109 -18.50 -16.94 -0.71
CA GLN A 109 -19.45 -17.89 -0.10
C GLN A 109 -19.17 -19.38 -0.37
N THR A 110 -18.29 -20.01 0.41
CA THR A 110 -18.49 -21.43 0.74
C THR A 110 -19.48 -21.46 1.89
N LYS A 111 -20.76 -21.61 1.54
CA LYS A 111 -21.73 -22.26 2.42
C LYS A 111 -21.38 -23.74 2.51
#